data_AF-R0IB14-F1
#
_entry.id   AF-R0IB14-F1
#
_cell.length_a   1.000
_cell.length_b   1.000
_cell.length_c   1.000
_cell.angle_alpha   90.00
_cell.angle_beta   90.00
_cell.angle_gamma   90.00
#
_symmetry.space_group_name_H-M   'P 1'
#
loop_
_entity.id
_entity.type
_entity.pdbx_description
1 polymer ?
#
loop_
_entity_poly.entity_id
_entity_poly.type
_entity_poly.pdbx_seq_one_letter_code
_entity_poly.pdbx_strand_id
1 'polypeptide(L)'
;MKATKLGLADETFQIVTNPIISQMEPIIDLAKDVVYNLQVLRNSSPYSNFLRDLNATDEDAVYVLEKSKVPLNIMRKVVADAKERRKAREEVQERAREERTRREQFTLPSVHRH
;
A
#
# COMPACT_ATOMS: atom_id res chain seq x y z
N MET A 1 -0.74 -23.39 25.83
CA MET A 1 -1.54 -22.89 24.69
C MET A 1 -0.98 -21.55 24.22
N LYS A 2 -0.25 -21.51 23.11
CA LYS A 2 0.21 -20.27 22.44
C LYS A 2 0.33 -20.53 20.94
N ALA A 3 -0.78 -20.41 20.21
CA ALA A 3 -0.79 -20.36 18.75
C ALA A 3 -2.17 -19.86 18.31
N THR A 4 -2.32 -18.56 18.05
CA THR A 4 -3.53 -18.05 17.37
C THR A 4 -3.44 -16.62 16.83
N LYS A 5 -2.37 -15.85 17.09
CA LYS A 5 -2.30 -14.44 16.66
C LYS A 5 -1.57 -14.17 15.35
N LEU A 6 -0.89 -15.16 14.76
CA LEU A 6 -0.17 -14.97 13.49
C LEU A 6 -1.07 -15.12 12.25
N GLY A 7 -2.07 -16.01 12.25
CA GLY A 7 -2.91 -16.26 11.06
C GLY A 7 -3.89 -15.13 10.71
N LEU A 8 -4.57 -14.57 11.70
CA LEU A 8 -5.59 -13.53 11.48
C LEU A 8 -5.04 -12.20 10.93
N ALA A 9 -3.81 -11.85 11.31
CA ALA A 9 -3.17 -10.62 10.84
C ALA A 9 -2.75 -10.74 9.37
N ASP A 10 -2.26 -11.90 8.96
CA ASP A 10 -1.89 -12.20 7.57
C ASP A 10 -3.13 -12.32 6.66
N GLU A 11 -4.20 -12.96 7.12
CA GLU A 11 -5.46 -13.04 6.35
C GLU A 11 -6.08 -11.65 6.15
N THR A 12 -6.10 -10.81 7.18
CA THR A 12 -6.61 -9.43 7.06
C THR A 12 -5.75 -8.59 6.13
N PHE A 13 -4.42 -8.77 6.17
CA PHE A 13 -3.50 -8.11 5.25
C PHE A 13 -3.77 -8.53 3.81
N GLN A 14 -3.85 -9.83 3.55
CA GLN A 14 -4.13 -10.40 2.23
C GLN A 14 -5.49 -9.97 1.68
N ILE A 15 -6.54 -9.90 2.50
CA ILE A 15 -7.87 -9.41 2.08
C ILE A 15 -7.79 -7.98 1.53
N VAL A 16 -6.90 -7.16 2.08
CA VAL A 16 -6.73 -5.77 1.65
C VAL A 16 -5.76 -5.66 0.47
N THR A 17 -4.68 -6.42 0.44
CA THR A 17 -3.63 -6.29 -0.59
C THR A 17 -3.94 -7.06 -1.86
N ASN A 18 -4.58 -8.24 -1.78
CA ASN A 18 -4.81 -9.09 -2.95
C ASN A 18 -5.70 -8.42 -4.02
N PRO A 19 -6.77 -7.68 -3.67
CA PRO A 19 -7.54 -6.95 -4.67
C PRO A 19 -6.73 -5.85 -5.38
N ILE A 20 -5.82 -5.19 -4.66
CA ILE A 20 -4.95 -4.15 -5.24
C ILE A 20 -3.96 -4.78 -6.21
N ILE A 21 -3.32 -5.88 -5.80
CA ILE A 21 -2.35 -6.61 -6.62
C ILE A 21 -3.05 -7.15 -7.88
N SER A 22 -4.17 -7.84 -7.73
CA SER A 22 -4.94 -8.41 -8.84
C SER A 22 -5.41 -7.35 -9.85
N GLN A 23 -5.74 -6.14 -9.39
CA GLN A 23 -6.08 -5.04 -10.29
C GLN A 23 -4.86 -4.43 -10.97
N MET A 24 -3.69 -4.42 -10.31
CA MET A 24 -2.48 -3.79 -10.83
C MET A 24 -1.68 -4.67 -11.78
N GLU A 25 -1.66 -5.98 -11.59
CA GLU A 25 -0.95 -6.92 -12.47
C GLU A 25 -1.26 -6.71 -13.97
N PRO A 26 -2.53 -6.75 -14.42
CA PRO A 26 -2.84 -6.55 -15.84
C PRO A 26 -2.50 -5.13 -16.33
N ILE A 27 -2.57 -4.12 -15.45
CA ILE A 27 -2.22 -2.74 -15.78
C ILE A 27 -0.71 -2.62 -15.99
N ILE A 28 0.08 -3.28 -15.15
CA ILE A 28 1.54 -3.32 -15.26
C ILE A 28 1.96 -4.03 -16.54
N ASP A 29 1.32 -5.14 -16.88
CA ASP A 29 1.65 -5.88 -18.10
C ASP A 29 1.32 -5.07 -19.35
N LEU A 30 0.14 -4.44 -19.42
CA LEU A 30 -0.20 -3.53 -20.52
C LEU A 30 0.76 -2.33 -20.59
N ALA A 31 1.19 -1.79 -19.45
CA ALA A 31 2.18 -0.71 -19.43
C ALA A 31 3.54 -1.14 -20.03
N LYS A 32 3.97 -2.38 -19.80
CA LYS A 32 5.17 -2.93 -20.44
C LYS A 32 4.97 -3.08 -21.95
N ASP A 33 3.79 -3.51 -22.38
CA ASP A 33 3.46 -3.66 -23.80
C ASP A 33 3.48 -2.31 -24.51
N VAL A 34 2.94 -1.26 -23.89
CA VAL A 34 3.03 0.12 -24.41
C VAL A 34 4.49 0.54 -24.61
N VAL A 35 5.34 0.32 -23.61
CA VAL A 35 6.77 0.65 -23.70
C VAL A 35 7.46 -0.15 -24.81
N TYR A 36 7.15 -1.44 -24.91
CA TYR A 36 7.68 -2.30 -25.97
C TYR A 36 7.24 -1.84 -27.36
N ASN A 37 5.95 -1.55 -27.56
CA ASN A 37 5.40 -1.09 -28.82
C ASN A 37 6.03 0.24 -29.25
N LEU A 38 6.24 1.17 -28.32
CA LEU A 38 6.96 2.41 -28.60
C LEU A 38 8.42 2.17 -29.02
N GLN A 39 9.11 1.19 -28.42
CA GLN A 39 10.46 0.82 -28.84
C GLN A 39 10.46 0.21 -30.24
N VAL A 40 9.50 -0.66 -30.56
CA VAL A 40 9.34 -1.23 -31.91
C VAL A 40 9.09 -0.13 -32.93
N LEU A 41 8.13 0.77 -32.67
CA LEU A 41 7.79 1.90 -33.54
C LEU A 41 8.97 2.84 -33.76
N ARG A 42 9.76 3.10 -32.71
CA ARG A 42 10.96 3.95 -32.80
C ARG A 42 12.05 3.34 -33.69
N ASN A 43 12.17 2.01 -33.71
CA ASN A 43 13.24 1.30 -34.40
C ASN A 43 12.82 0.75 -35.78
N SER A 44 11.54 0.88 -36.15
CA SER A 44 11.05 0.41 -37.44
C SER A 44 11.33 1.43 -38.54
N SER A 45 11.68 0.93 -39.73
CA SER A 45 11.66 1.76 -40.94
C SER A 45 10.23 2.20 -41.23
N PRO A 46 10.01 3.37 -41.86
CA PRO A 46 8.67 3.85 -42.19
C PRO A 46 7.86 2.76 -42.92
N TYR A 47 6.67 2.46 -42.39
CA TYR A 47 5.78 1.45 -42.92
C TYR A 47 4.34 1.96 -42.93
N SER A 48 3.51 1.39 -43.82
CA SER A 48 2.16 1.90 -44.12
C SER A 48 1.21 1.92 -42.92
N ASN A 49 1.46 1.09 -41.90
CA ASN A 49 0.61 0.96 -40.72
C ASN A 49 1.13 1.73 -39.50
N PHE A 50 2.23 2.49 -39.61
CA PHE A 50 2.86 3.16 -38.48
C PHE A 50 1.89 4.03 -37.66
N LEU A 51 1.09 4.87 -38.33
CA LEU A 51 0.16 5.77 -37.64
C LEU A 51 -0.96 5.02 -36.92
N ARG A 52 -1.42 3.89 -37.48
CA ARG A 52 -2.44 3.04 -36.86
C ARG A 52 -1.90 2.39 -35.59
N ASP A 53 -0.70 1.82 -35.68
CA ASP A 53 -0.09 1.11 -34.55
C ASP A 53 0.34 2.11 -33.45
N LEU A 54 0.76 3.32 -33.84
CA LEU A 54 1.00 4.42 -32.89
C LEU A 54 -0.28 4.86 -32.17
N ASN A 55 -1.40 5.00 -32.89
CA ASN A 55 -2.68 5.34 -32.28
C ASN A 55 -3.17 4.25 -31.31
N ALA A 56 -3.05 2.97 -31.68
CA ALA A 56 -3.39 1.87 -30.78
C ALA A 56 -2.53 1.90 -29.50
N THR A 57 -1.23 2.17 -29.65
CA THR A 57 -0.31 2.30 -28.51
C THR A 57 -0.67 3.49 -27.60
N ASP A 58 -1.14 4.59 -28.18
CA ASP A 58 -1.64 5.75 -27.42
C ASP A 58 -2.92 5.41 -26.64
N GLU A 59 -3.88 4.72 -27.27
CA GLU A 59 -5.12 4.27 -26.62
C GLU A 59 -4.83 3.34 -25.44
N ASP A 60 -3.88 2.40 -25.59
CA ASP A 60 -3.43 1.52 -24.51
C ASP A 60 -2.75 2.33 -23.38
N ALA A 61 -1.94 3.34 -23.71
CA ALA A 61 -1.30 4.20 -22.72
C ALA A 61 -2.33 5.01 -21.90
N VAL A 62 -3.34 5.55 -22.57
CA VAL A 62 -4.47 6.24 -21.91
C VAL A 62 -5.23 5.27 -21.03
N TYR A 63 -5.49 4.05 -21.50
CA TYR A 63 -6.17 3.02 -20.71
C TYR A 63 -5.40 2.66 -19.43
N VAL A 64 -4.07 2.45 -19.53
CA VAL A 64 -3.18 2.21 -18.39
C VAL A 64 -3.29 3.34 -17.37
N LEU A 65 -3.22 4.60 -17.85
CA LEU A 65 -3.31 5.76 -16.98
C LEU A 65 -4.65 5.80 -16.24
N GLU A 66 -5.77 5.65 -16.94
CA GLU A 66 -7.09 5.69 -16.34
C GLU A 66 -7.33 4.55 -15.36
N LYS A 67 -6.96 3.32 -15.73
CA LYS A 67 -7.18 2.14 -14.89
C LYS A 67 -6.31 2.11 -13.65
N SER A 68 -5.10 2.68 -13.70
CA SER A 68 -4.21 2.73 -12.53
C SER A 68 -4.76 3.61 -11.39
N LYS A 69 -5.62 4.60 -11.67
CA LYS A 69 -6.12 5.56 -10.67
C LYS A 69 -6.84 4.90 -9.50
N VAL A 70 -7.71 3.93 -9.78
CA VAL A 70 -8.52 3.26 -8.75
C VAL A 70 -7.67 2.46 -7.76
N PRO A 71 -6.85 1.48 -8.19
CA PRO A 71 -5.99 0.73 -7.30
C PRO A 71 -4.96 1.62 -6.58
N LEU A 72 -4.43 2.68 -7.23
CA LEU A 72 -3.57 3.65 -6.55
C LEU A 72 -4.30 4.40 -5.43
N ASN A 73 -5.55 4.79 -5.66
CA ASN A 73 -6.35 5.45 -4.63
C ASN A 73 -6.66 4.52 -3.45
N ILE A 74 -6.99 3.25 -3.73
CA ILE A 74 -7.20 2.23 -2.70
C ILE A 74 -5.91 2.06 -1.87
N MET A 75 -4.76 1.90 -2.53
CA MET A 75 -3.46 1.77 -1.87
C MET A 75 -3.16 2.98 -0.96
N ARG A 76 -3.43 4.21 -1.42
CA ARG A 76 -3.26 5.42 -0.60
C ARG A 76 -4.13 5.43 0.64
N LYS A 77 -5.40 5.03 0.53
CA LYS A 77 -6.32 4.94 1.68
C LYS A 77 -5.85 3.90 2.69
N VAL A 78 -5.45 2.71 2.21
CA VAL A 78 -4.93 1.64 3.07
C VAL A 78 -3.68 2.10 3.84
N VAL A 79 -2.78 2.82 3.17
CA VAL A 79 -1.58 3.38 3.82
C VAL A 79 -1.96 4.43 4.87
N ALA A 80 -2.92 5.30 4.59
CA ALA A 80 -3.40 6.30 5.54
C ALA A 80 -4.01 5.63 6.78
N ASP A 81 -4.93 4.69 6.59
CA ASP A 81 -5.56 3.91 7.66
C ASP A 81 -4.52 3.17 8.52
N ALA A 82 -3.50 2.57 7.88
CA ALA A 82 -2.43 1.88 8.58
C ALA A 82 -1.60 2.83 9.46
N LYS A 83 -1.31 4.04 8.96
CA LYS A 83 -0.61 5.08 9.72
C LYS A 83 -1.44 5.57 10.91
N GLU A 84 -2.74 5.80 10.72
CA GLU A 84 -3.64 6.23 11.79
C GLU A 84 -3.76 5.16 12.88
N ARG A 85 -3.96 3.89 12.50
CA ARG A 85 -4.01 2.76 13.44
C ARG A 85 -2.71 2.60 14.22
N ARG A 86 -1.57 2.84 13.58
CA ARG A 86 -0.27 2.82 14.25
C ARG A 86 -0.18 3.93 15.30
N LYS A 87 -0.52 5.17 14.93
CA LYS A 87 -0.53 6.32 15.84
C LYS A 87 -1.43 6.08 17.06
N ALA A 88 -2.66 5.60 16.84
CA ALA A 88 -3.59 5.29 17.93
C ALA A 88 -3.03 4.22 18.90
N ARG A 89 -2.30 3.22 18.38
CA ARG A 89 -1.64 2.21 19.23
C ARG A 89 -0.48 2.79 20.03
N GLU A 90 0.30 3.69 19.43
CA GLU A 90 1.41 4.38 20.10
C GLU A 90 0.87 5.26 21.25
N GLU A 91 -0.18 6.04 21.03
CA GLU A 91 -0.83 6.86 22.05
C GLU A 91 -1.40 6.03 23.21
N VAL A 92 -2.05 4.89 22.91
CA VAL A 92 -2.56 3.97 23.95
C VAL A 92 -1.42 3.37 24.77
N GLN A 93 -0.30 3.00 24.13
CA GLN A 93 0.88 2.50 24.83
C GLN A 93 1.53 3.57 25.71
N GLU A 94 1.59 4.81 25.23
CA GLU A 94 2.16 5.93 25.98
C GLU A 94 1.34 6.24 27.22
N ARG A 95 0.01 6.36 27.09
CA ARG A 95 -0.89 6.52 28.26
C ARG A 95 -0.77 5.37 29.24
N ALA A 96 -0.69 4.13 28.75
CA ALA A 96 -0.52 2.96 29.61
C ALA A 96 0.83 2.96 30.36
N ARG A 97 1.90 3.51 29.75
CA ARG A 97 3.20 3.70 30.41
C ARG A 97 3.11 4.80 31.46
N GLU A 98 2.56 5.96 31.13
CA GLU A 98 2.37 7.07 32.08
C GLU A 98 1.58 6.65 33.31
N GLU A 99 0.50 5.87 33.12
CA GLU A 99 -0.32 5.39 34.23
C GLU A 99 0.39 4.35 35.10
N ARG A 100 1.24 3.49 34.51
CA ARG A 100 2.11 2.59 35.29
C ARG A 100 3.12 3.38 36.12
N THR A 101 3.80 4.35 35.51
CA THR A 101 4.78 5.19 36.20
C THR A 101 4.14 5.96 37.36
N ARG A 102 2.91 6.48 37.18
CA ARG A 102 2.15 7.12 38.26
C ARG A 102 1.83 6.16 39.41
N ARG A 103 1.34 4.95 39.10
CA ARG A 103 1.02 3.96 40.13
C ARG A 103 2.26 3.51 40.91
N GLU A 104 3.41 3.42 40.26
CA GLU A 104 4.69 3.07 40.90
C GLU A 104 5.24 4.19 41.80
N GLN A 105 5.01 5.47 41.47
CA GLN A 105 5.39 6.59 42.35
C GLN A 105 4.53 6.70 43.61
N PHE A 106 3.26 6.30 43.54
CA PHE A 106 2.33 6.32 44.69
C PHE A 106 2.46 5.11 45.63
N THR A 107 3.18 4.05 45.22
CA THR A 107 3.37 2.84 46.04
C THR A 107 4.72 2.78 46.76
N LEU A 108 5.62 3.77 46.56
CA LEU A 108 6.85 3.86 47.35
C LEU A 108 6.51 4.35 48.77
N PRO A 109 6.76 3.54 49.83
CA PRO A 109 6.49 3.96 51.19
C PRO A 109 7.36 5.18 51.53
N SER A 110 6.73 6.24 52.02
CA SER A 110 7.46 7.39 52.56
C SER A 110 8.28 6.87 53.74
N VAL A 111 9.58 6.69 53.54
CA VAL A 111 10.49 6.42 54.65
C VAL A 111 10.63 7.74 55.41
N HIS A 112 9.77 7.91 56.42
CA HIS A 112 9.91 8.95 57.43
C HIS A 112 11.28 8.78 58.10
N ARG A 113 12.20 9.72 57.82
CA ARG A 113 13.39 9.92 58.65
C ARG A 113 12.95 10.68 59.90
N HIS A 114 12.92 9.99 61.03
CA HIS A 114 13.03 10.60 62.35
C HIS A 114 14.50 10.93 62.65
#